data_AF-A0A7Y5RPN7-F1
#
_entry.id   AF-A0A7Y5RPN7-F1
#
_cell.length_a   1.000
_cell.length_b   1.000
_cell.length_c   1.000
_cell.angle_alpha   90.00
_cell.angle_beta   90.00
_cell.angle_gamma   90.00
#
_symmetry.space_group_name_H-M   'P 1'
#
loop_
_entity.id
_entity.type
_entity.pdbx_description
1 polymer ?
#
loop_
_entity_poly.entity_id
_entity_poly.type
_entity_poly.pdbx_seq_one_letter_code
_entity_poly.pdbx_strand_id
1 'polypeptide(L)'
;MERPFHARGAGDMGGIAMTNAPFNDDPKPDAEADDTALYARLDDLLAEGVSQGIDRAGARRMEDTFLSAFRGRLRLVPAVPHPIEGTLYDINPEKEAFRDWDEREEAARHLLRAGGPATLKEMPLCRGVQMIVNRKSLFGSMKPRVSVIAACWSPLEHLAKGSVPFDSRPGDIDAVDWVLERTLVADRPNIYHYIGICSTTGWDQLLRDPPPAGPNYTVALVEPRPPGWMVYASPNWPLPLLATIEPEDGESKKRRAESTLRSSDELDAPGGLLLVEELADKAVVPYELALEVARNVAENDPSLVVEKVQGSMIVRKKRGK
;
A
#
# COMPACT_ATOMS: atom_id res chain seq x y z
N MET A 1 1.23 16.83 24.54
CA MET A 1 2.62 16.83 25.05
C MET A 1 3.49 16.47 23.85
N GLU A 2 3.82 17.47 23.05
CA GLU A 2 4.58 17.32 21.80
C GLU A 2 5.99 16.86 22.16
N ARG A 3 6.42 15.70 21.67
CA ARG A 3 7.84 15.32 21.77
C ARG A 3 8.59 16.21 20.79
N PRO A 4 9.60 16.98 21.23
CA PRO A 4 10.43 17.73 20.30
C PRO A 4 11.17 16.73 19.39
N PHE A 5 11.03 16.92 18.09
CA PHE A 5 11.82 16.21 17.09
C PHE A 5 13.29 16.59 17.35
N HIS A 6 14.07 15.66 17.89
CA HIS A 6 15.50 15.87 18.07
C HIS A 6 16.15 15.84 16.69
N ALA A 7 16.39 17.02 16.12
CA ALA A 7 17.35 17.19 15.04
C ALA A 7 18.69 16.62 15.53
N ARG A 8 19.03 15.41 15.10
CA ARG A 8 20.38 14.87 15.29
C ARG A 8 21.32 15.82 14.55
N GLY A 9 22.26 16.39 15.30
CA GLY A 9 23.20 17.38 14.80
C GLY A 9 23.87 16.89 13.53
N ALA A 10 24.05 17.81 12.59
CA ALA A 10 24.80 17.62 11.37
C ALA A 10 26.23 17.19 11.72
N GLY A 11 26.44 15.88 11.80
CA GLY A 11 27.75 15.27 11.73
C GLY A 11 28.28 15.46 10.32
N ASP A 12 29.53 15.91 10.24
CA ASP A 12 30.30 16.12 9.03
C ASP A 12 30.31 14.84 8.17
N MET A 13 29.31 14.71 7.30
CA MET A 13 29.18 13.64 6.32
C MET A 13 30.10 14.01 5.16
N GLY A 14 31.33 13.51 5.25
CA GLY A 14 32.27 13.50 4.14
C GLY A 14 31.54 13.09 2.86
N GLY A 15 31.63 13.95 1.84
CA GLY A 15 30.88 13.81 0.60
C GLY A 15 31.07 12.44 -0.04
N ILE A 16 30.07 11.57 0.14
CA ILE A 16 29.88 10.42 -0.74
C ILE A 16 29.37 11.02 -2.05
N ALA A 17 30.27 11.10 -3.02
CA ALA A 17 29.90 11.38 -4.40
C ALA A 17 28.93 10.27 -4.84
N MET A 18 27.63 10.57 -4.83
CA MET A 18 26.63 9.79 -5.54
C MET A 18 26.96 9.90 -7.03
N THR A 19 27.72 8.93 -7.53
CA THR A 19 28.03 8.82 -8.95
C THR A 19 26.72 8.57 -9.69
N ASN A 20 26.30 9.54 -10.51
CA ASN A 20 25.34 9.36 -11.58
C ASN A 20 25.94 8.42 -12.63
N ALA A 21 26.02 7.13 -12.34
CA ALA A 21 26.26 6.12 -13.36
C ALA A 21 24.97 5.97 -14.19
N PRO A 22 25.05 5.96 -15.53
CA PRO A 22 23.88 5.66 -16.36
C PRO A 22 23.50 4.19 -16.12
N PHE A 23 22.40 3.97 -15.42
CA PHE A 23 21.73 2.68 -15.31
C PHE A 23 21.09 2.37 -16.67
N ASN A 24 21.84 1.69 -17.53
CA ASN A 24 21.29 0.99 -18.69
C ASN A 24 21.32 -0.51 -18.39
N ASP A 25 20.21 -1.18 -18.71
CA ASP A 25 19.92 -2.62 -18.57
C ASP A 25 19.04 -3.05 -17.39
N ASP A 26 18.10 -2.20 -16.95
CA ASP A 26 16.83 -2.76 -16.49
C ASP A 26 16.03 -3.21 -17.73
N PRO A 27 15.44 -4.42 -17.73
CA PRO A 27 14.50 -4.80 -18.78
C PRO A 27 13.43 -3.72 -18.83
N LYS A 28 13.22 -3.15 -20.04
CA LYS A 28 12.04 -2.32 -20.29
C LYS A 28 10.86 -3.08 -19.71
N PRO A 29 9.97 -2.45 -18.92
CA PRO A 29 8.79 -3.12 -18.41
C PRO A 29 8.06 -3.69 -19.62
N ASP A 30 8.11 -5.01 -19.77
CA ASP A 30 7.47 -5.71 -20.86
C ASP A 30 5.98 -5.36 -20.81
N ALA A 31 5.41 -5.22 -22.01
CA ALA A 31 4.05 -4.81 -22.29
C ALA A 31 3.04 -5.38 -21.29
N GLU A 32 2.15 -4.49 -20.79
CA GLU A 32 0.87 -4.79 -20.12
C GLU A 32 0.79 -6.24 -19.63
N ALA A 33 1.50 -6.55 -18.55
CA ALA A 33 1.21 -7.77 -17.81
C ALA A 33 -0.29 -7.70 -17.48
N ASP A 34 -1.03 -8.74 -17.85
CA ASP A 34 -2.46 -8.85 -17.53
C ASP A 34 -2.61 -8.69 -16.01
N ASP A 35 -2.98 -7.49 -15.58
CA ASP A 35 -3.08 -7.10 -14.17
C ASP A 35 -4.00 -8.10 -13.43
N THR A 36 -5.01 -8.63 -14.12
CA THR A 36 -5.92 -9.67 -13.64
C THR A 36 -5.20 -10.94 -13.20
N ALA A 37 -4.19 -11.39 -13.96
CA ALA A 37 -3.42 -12.59 -13.66
C ALA A 37 -2.43 -12.38 -12.51
N LEU A 38 -1.95 -11.14 -12.31
CA LEU A 38 -1.13 -10.77 -11.17
C LEU A 38 -1.95 -10.82 -9.87
N TYR A 39 -3.18 -10.30 -9.88
CA TYR A 39 -4.07 -10.32 -8.72
C TYR A 39 -4.58 -11.71 -8.38
N ALA A 40 -4.93 -12.55 -9.36
CA ALA A 40 -5.39 -13.91 -9.11
C ALA A 40 -4.34 -14.76 -8.36
N ARG A 41 -3.05 -14.64 -8.73
CA ARG A 41 -1.96 -15.33 -8.02
C ARG A 41 -1.70 -14.77 -6.62
N LEU A 42 -2.12 -13.54 -6.35
CA LEU A 42 -1.94 -12.89 -5.06
C LEU A 42 -3.06 -13.29 -4.09
N ASP A 43 -4.29 -13.45 -4.57
CA ASP A 43 -5.38 -13.99 -3.76
C ASP A 43 -5.03 -15.39 -3.26
N ASP A 44 -4.46 -16.24 -4.11
CA ASP A 44 -3.94 -17.56 -3.73
C ASP A 44 -2.86 -17.44 -2.63
N LEU A 45 -1.92 -16.50 -2.77
CA LEU A 45 -0.85 -16.30 -1.79
C LEU A 45 -1.33 -15.72 -0.46
N LEU A 46 -2.26 -14.77 -0.49
CA LEU A 46 -2.85 -14.22 0.72
C LEU A 46 -3.71 -15.28 1.41
N ALA A 47 -4.45 -16.09 0.65
CA ALA A 47 -5.24 -17.21 1.18
C ALA A 47 -4.36 -18.33 1.77
N GLU A 48 -3.25 -18.69 1.13
CA GLU A 48 -2.30 -19.70 1.62
C GLU A 48 -1.46 -19.18 2.81
N GLY A 49 -1.09 -17.90 2.79
CA GLY A 49 -0.19 -17.25 3.77
C GLY A 49 -0.76 -17.05 5.17
N VAL A 50 -2.09 -17.13 5.35
CA VAL A 50 -2.74 -16.94 6.68
C VAL A 50 -2.25 -17.94 7.72
N SER A 51 -1.80 -19.12 7.29
CA SER A 51 -1.38 -20.18 8.21
C SER A 51 0.13 -20.28 8.44
N GLN A 52 0.98 -19.70 7.58
CA GLN A 52 2.45 -19.94 7.61
C GLN A 52 3.34 -18.68 7.59
N GLY A 53 2.75 -17.47 7.51
CA GLY A 53 3.52 -16.24 7.38
C GLY A 53 3.92 -15.93 5.94
N ILE A 54 4.77 -14.92 5.77
CA ILE A 54 5.27 -14.48 4.47
C ILE A 54 6.74 -14.87 4.29
N ASP A 55 7.07 -15.49 3.17
CA ASP A 55 8.44 -15.77 2.77
C ASP A 55 9.02 -14.62 1.93
N ARG A 56 10.31 -14.75 1.57
CA ARG A 56 11.01 -13.73 0.76
C ARG A 56 10.29 -13.44 -0.55
N ALA A 57 9.95 -14.51 -1.28
CA ALA A 57 9.37 -14.39 -2.61
C ALA A 57 7.96 -13.78 -2.55
N GLY A 58 7.17 -14.12 -1.54
CA GLY A 58 5.88 -13.50 -1.23
C GLY A 58 6.01 -12.02 -0.92
N ALA A 59 6.94 -11.64 -0.04
CA ALA A 59 7.21 -10.24 0.28
C ALA A 59 7.66 -9.45 -0.95
N ARG A 60 8.54 -10.02 -1.79
CA ARG A 60 8.98 -9.41 -3.04
C ARG A 60 7.81 -9.18 -4.00
N ARG A 61 6.94 -10.17 -4.18
CA ARG A 61 5.73 -10.04 -5.02
C ARG A 61 4.79 -8.96 -4.50
N MET A 62 4.63 -8.83 -3.18
CA MET A 62 3.85 -7.75 -2.58
C MET A 62 4.42 -6.37 -2.92
N GLU A 63 5.73 -6.18 -2.84
CA GLU A 63 6.36 -4.94 -3.29
C GLU A 63 6.13 -4.67 -4.79
N ASP A 64 6.26 -5.71 -5.62
CA ASP A 64 6.01 -5.60 -7.07
C ASP A 64 4.57 -5.18 -7.37
N THR A 65 3.58 -5.80 -6.72
CA THR A 65 2.16 -5.45 -6.88
C THR A 65 1.89 -4.01 -6.48
N PHE A 66 2.33 -3.59 -5.28
CA PHE A 66 2.09 -2.23 -4.80
C PHE A 66 2.71 -1.18 -5.72
N LEU A 67 3.97 -1.35 -6.11
CA LEU A 67 4.67 -0.38 -6.96
C LEU A 67 4.16 -0.38 -8.40
N SER A 68 3.72 -1.53 -8.93
CA SER A 68 3.09 -1.62 -10.26
C SER A 68 1.76 -0.88 -10.27
N ALA A 69 0.88 -1.18 -9.30
CA ALA A 69 -0.41 -0.50 -9.14
C ALA A 69 -0.23 1.02 -9.01
N PHE A 70 0.75 1.46 -8.22
CA PHE A 70 1.08 2.88 -8.09
C PHE A 70 1.47 3.53 -9.42
N ARG A 71 2.40 2.94 -10.17
CA ARG A 71 2.81 3.51 -11.47
C ARG A 71 1.66 3.55 -12.47
N GLY A 72 0.88 2.48 -12.56
CA GLY A 72 -0.26 2.40 -13.49
C GLY A 72 -1.32 3.44 -13.18
N ARG A 73 -1.72 3.57 -11.91
CA ARG A 73 -2.81 4.44 -11.48
C ARG A 73 -2.39 5.90 -11.37
N LEU A 74 -1.13 6.21 -11.00
CA LEU A 74 -0.67 7.59 -10.92
C LEU A 74 -0.69 8.28 -12.29
N ARG A 75 -0.47 7.55 -13.38
CA ARG A 75 -0.59 8.07 -14.75
C ARG A 75 -2.02 8.52 -15.10
N LEU A 76 -3.02 8.03 -14.38
CA LEU A 76 -4.43 8.39 -14.56
C LEU A 76 -4.83 9.61 -13.70
N VAL A 77 -3.95 10.07 -12.80
CA VAL A 77 -4.23 11.23 -11.96
C VAL A 77 -3.97 12.51 -12.77
N PRO A 78 -4.99 13.35 -13.02
CA PRO A 78 -4.81 14.52 -13.87
C PRO A 78 -4.08 15.66 -13.16
N ALA A 79 -4.17 15.74 -11.83
CA ALA A 79 -3.56 16.80 -11.04
C ALA A 79 -3.39 16.40 -9.57
N VAL A 80 -2.42 17.01 -8.90
CA VAL A 80 -2.09 16.81 -7.49
C VAL A 80 -2.26 18.11 -6.71
N PRO A 81 -3.02 18.14 -5.62
CA PRO A 81 -3.15 19.34 -4.80
C PRO A 81 -1.86 19.60 -3.99
N HIS A 82 -1.59 20.87 -3.70
CA HIS A 82 -0.58 21.32 -2.74
C HIS A 82 -1.32 21.97 -1.57
N PRO A 83 -1.45 21.29 -0.42
CA PRO A 83 -2.36 21.72 0.65
C PRO A 83 -1.88 22.99 1.35
N ILE A 84 -0.56 23.21 1.45
CA ILE A 84 -0.01 24.44 2.04
C ILE A 84 -0.23 25.66 1.12
N GLU A 85 -0.04 25.50 -0.20
CA GLU A 85 -0.20 26.59 -1.17
C GLU A 85 -1.65 26.76 -1.64
N GLY A 86 -2.57 25.85 -1.29
CA GLY A 86 -3.96 25.86 -1.75
C GLY A 86 -4.12 25.77 -3.27
N THR A 87 -3.13 25.20 -3.97
CA THR A 87 -3.04 25.19 -5.43
C THR A 87 -3.14 23.75 -5.96
N LEU A 88 -3.71 23.58 -7.16
CA LEU A 88 -3.76 22.30 -7.86
C LEU A 88 -2.73 22.29 -8.99
N TYR A 89 -1.92 21.23 -9.07
CA TYR A 89 -0.86 21.09 -10.06
C TYR A 89 -1.13 19.93 -11.01
N ASP A 90 -1.40 20.22 -12.28
CA ASP A 90 -1.58 19.18 -13.31
C ASP A 90 -0.39 18.20 -13.40
N ILE A 91 -0.67 16.94 -13.68
CA ILE A 91 0.34 15.96 -14.03
C ILE A 91 0.34 15.87 -15.55
N ASN A 92 1.51 16.00 -16.15
CA ASN A 92 1.78 15.61 -17.52
C ASN A 92 2.69 14.36 -17.50
N PRO A 93 2.12 13.14 -17.58
CA PRO A 93 2.88 11.90 -17.48
C PRO A 93 4.04 11.76 -18.47
N GLU A 94 4.00 12.51 -19.59
CA GLU A 94 5.08 12.54 -20.59
C GLU A 94 6.28 13.40 -20.16
N LYS A 95 6.07 14.36 -19.25
CA LYS A 95 7.08 15.30 -18.75
C LYS A 95 7.62 14.94 -17.37
N GLU A 96 6.81 14.32 -16.53
CA GLU A 96 7.27 13.89 -15.22
C GLU A 96 7.97 12.53 -15.30
N ALA A 97 9.23 12.50 -14.86
CA ALA A 97 9.99 11.28 -14.74
C ALA A 97 9.74 10.64 -13.37
N PHE A 98 9.66 9.31 -13.37
CA PHE A 98 9.76 8.53 -12.15
C PHE A 98 11.23 8.41 -11.74
N ARG A 99 11.48 8.50 -10.44
CA ARG A 99 12.75 8.17 -9.82
C ARG A 99 12.55 6.94 -8.97
N ASP A 100 13.38 5.93 -9.20
CA ASP A 100 13.37 4.67 -8.48
C ASP A 100 14.57 4.57 -7.53
N TRP A 101 14.40 3.82 -6.43
CA TRP A 101 15.49 3.40 -5.55
C TRP A 101 15.19 2.03 -4.95
N ASP A 102 16.24 1.32 -4.55
CA ASP A 102 16.16 0.01 -3.92
C ASP A 102 17.26 -0.17 -2.85
N GLU A 103 17.10 -1.16 -1.99
CA GLU A 103 18.04 -1.51 -0.92
C GLU A 103 18.76 -2.83 -1.23
N ARG A 104 19.13 -3.03 -2.49
CA ARG A 104 19.77 -4.27 -2.94
C ARG A 104 21.03 -4.63 -2.17
N GLU A 105 21.82 -3.64 -1.79
CA GLU A 105 23.04 -3.84 -1.00
C GLU A 105 22.75 -4.27 0.44
N GLU A 106 21.72 -3.70 1.09
CA GLU A 106 21.30 -4.10 2.43
C GLU A 106 20.67 -5.51 2.40
N ALA A 107 19.81 -5.80 1.42
CA ALA A 107 19.24 -7.12 1.22
C ALA A 107 20.34 -8.19 1.03
N ALA A 108 21.35 -7.91 0.20
CA ALA A 108 22.50 -8.79 0.00
C ALA A 108 23.30 -9.00 1.29
N ARG A 109 23.52 -7.94 2.09
CA ARG A 109 24.21 -8.04 3.40
C ARG A 109 23.45 -8.94 4.37
N HIS A 110 22.12 -8.83 4.46
CA HIS A 110 21.32 -9.69 5.30
C HIS A 110 21.35 -11.16 4.85
N LEU A 111 21.30 -11.42 3.54
CA LEU A 111 21.44 -12.77 3.00
C LEU A 111 22.79 -13.40 3.33
N LEU A 112 23.89 -12.65 3.14
CA LEU A 112 25.24 -13.12 3.46
C LEU A 112 25.38 -13.46 4.95
N ARG A 113 24.80 -12.65 5.84
CA ARG A 113 24.80 -12.90 7.29
C ARG A 113 23.95 -14.12 7.68
N ALA A 114 22.86 -14.39 6.96
CA ALA A 114 22.00 -15.53 7.23
C ALA A 114 22.62 -16.87 6.80
N GLY A 115 23.63 -16.87 5.91
CA GLY A 115 24.39 -18.07 5.53
C GLY A 115 23.59 -19.14 4.79
N GLY A 116 22.43 -18.79 4.22
CA GLY A 116 21.52 -19.72 3.55
C GLY A 116 21.65 -19.73 2.01
N PRO A 117 20.99 -20.69 1.32
CA PRO A 117 21.03 -20.86 -0.14
C PRO A 117 20.20 -19.81 -0.92
N ALA A 118 19.73 -18.78 -0.23
CA ALA A 118 18.78 -17.81 -0.73
C ALA A 118 19.38 -16.92 -1.82
N THR A 119 18.59 -16.60 -2.84
CA THR A 119 19.02 -15.68 -3.90
C THR A 119 18.51 -14.27 -3.65
N LEU A 120 19.32 -13.28 -4.03
CA LEU A 120 18.92 -11.87 -4.00
C LEU A 120 17.68 -11.58 -4.87
N LYS A 121 17.42 -12.44 -5.87
CA LYS A 121 16.25 -12.36 -6.76
C LYS A 121 14.94 -12.58 -6.00
N GLU A 122 14.95 -13.41 -4.96
CA GLU A 122 13.77 -13.69 -4.14
C GLU A 122 13.56 -12.66 -3.03
N MET A 123 14.59 -11.88 -2.68
CA MET A 123 14.49 -10.91 -1.60
C MET A 123 13.63 -9.72 -1.98
N PRO A 124 12.77 -9.23 -1.07
CA PRO A 124 12.29 -7.86 -1.15
C PRO A 124 13.46 -6.90 -1.05
N LEU A 125 13.31 -5.73 -1.67
CA LEU A 125 14.38 -4.75 -1.77
C LEU A 125 13.99 -3.41 -1.15
N CYS A 126 12.88 -3.33 -0.41
CA CYS A 126 12.38 -2.09 0.20
C CYS A 126 12.37 -0.93 -0.81
N ARG A 127 11.87 -1.21 -2.01
CA ARG A 127 11.91 -0.30 -3.15
C ARG A 127 11.01 0.90 -2.96
N GLY A 128 11.36 2.00 -3.61
CA GLY A 128 10.43 3.11 -3.76
C GLY A 128 10.48 3.75 -5.13
N VAL A 129 9.39 4.45 -5.42
CA VAL A 129 9.10 5.14 -6.66
C VAL A 129 8.60 6.52 -6.30
N GLN A 130 9.20 7.55 -6.90
CA GLN A 130 8.87 8.95 -6.66
C GLN A 130 8.56 9.63 -7.98
N MET A 131 7.46 10.36 -8.02
CA MET A 131 7.17 11.34 -9.06
C MET A 131 7.21 12.74 -8.45
N ILE A 132 7.92 13.65 -9.09
CA ILE A 132 8.02 15.06 -8.67
C ILE A 132 7.33 15.93 -9.70
N VAL A 133 6.28 16.64 -9.28
CA VAL A 133 5.60 17.64 -10.10
C VAL A 133 6.40 18.93 -10.06
N ASN A 134 6.97 19.28 -11.21
CA ASN A 134 7.76 20.50 -11.39
C ASN A 134 6.92 21.59 -12.03
N ARG A 135 7.17 22.85 -11.63
CA ARG A 135 6.49 24.02 -12.17
C ARG A 135 7.41 25.18 -12.44
N LYS A 136 7.13 25.87 -13.53
CA LYS A 136 7.84 27.07 -13.94
C LYS A 136 7.58 28.18 -12.92
N SER A 137 8.64 28.68 -12.31
CA SER A 137 8.57 29.87 -11.46
C SER A 137 8.44 31.14 -12.33
N LEU A 138 8.14 32.27 -11.68
CA LEU A 138 8.07 33.59 -12.35
C LEU A 138 9.36 33.96 -13.11
N PHE A 139 10.51 33.41 -12.70
CA PHE A 139 11.81 33.63 -13.34
C PHE A 139 12.20 32.51 -14.32
N GLY A 140 11.24 31.68 -14.70
CA GLY A 140 11.40 30.69 -15.75
C GLY A 140 12.08 29.38 -15.36
N SER A 141 12.66 29.27 -14.17
CA SER A 141 13.21 28.00 -13.67
C SER A 141 12.11 27.04 -13.23
N MET A 142 12.26 25.76 -13.58
CA MET A 142 11.40 24.69 -13.07
C MET A 142 11.75 24.44 -11.60
N LYS A 143 10.76 24.50 -10.73
CA LYS A 143 10.89 24.21 -9.29
C LYS A 143 9.99 23.04 -8.91
N PRO A 144 10.45 22.12 -8.08
CA PRO A 144 9.60 21.07 -7.55
C PRO A 144 8.56 21.67 -6.60
N ARG A 145 7.32 21.16 -6.64
CA ARG A 145 6.22 21.66 -5.81
C ARG A 145 5.57 20.56 -4.99
N VAL A 146 5.31 19.42 -5.63
CA VAL A 146 4.68 18.28 -4.98
C VAL A 146 5.44 17.01 -5.35
N SER A 147 5.59 16.12 -4.39
CA SER A 147 6.16 14.80 -4.57
C SER A 147 5.11 13.76 -4.20
N VAL A 148 4.86 12.80 -5.09
CA VAL A 148 4.01 11.63 -4.80
C VAL A 148 4.92 10.41 -4.78
N ILE A 149 4.90 9.67 -3.69
CA ILE A 149 5.84 8.60 -3.40
C ILE A 149 5.07 7.33 -3.02
N ALA A 150 5.49 6.21 -3.58
CA ALA A 150 5.20 4.88 -3.06
C ALA A 150 6.51 4.23 -2.62
N ALA A 151 6.57 3.74 -1.39
CA ALA A 151 7.74 3.07 -0.85
C ALA A 151 7.34 1.77 -0.15
N CYS A 152 8.20 0.77 -0.21
CA CYS A 152 8.02 -0.50 0.47
C CYS A 152 8.97 -0.57 1.66
N TRP A 153 8.50 -1.19 2.73
CA TRP A 153 9.30 -1.62 3.84
C TRP A 153 9.06 -3.11 4.10
N SER A 154 10.16 -3.83 4.27
CA SER A 154 10.17 -5.27 4.55
C SER A 154 11.20 -5.53 5.66
N PRO A 155 10.95 -6.43 6.62
CA PRO A 155 11.92 -6.78 7.65
C PRO A 155 13.03 -7.69 7.07
N LEU A 156 13.94 -7.10 6.29
CA LEU A 156 14.94 -7.81 5.49
C LEU A 156 15.78 -8.80 6.29
N GLU A 157 16.16 -8.44 7.53
CA GLU A 157 16.94 -9.33 8.40
C GLU A 157 16.19 -10.62 8.74
N HIS A 158 14.89 -10.53 9.03
CA HIS A 158 14.05 -11.67 9.40
C HIS A 158 13.72 -12.51 8.17
N LEU A 159 13.39 -11.87 7.05
CA LEU A 159 13.13 -12.55 5.79
C LEU A 159 14.37 -13.25 5.22
N ALA A 160 15.57 -12.71 5.47
CA ALA A 160 16.81 -13.40 5.11
C ALA A 160 16.96 -14.74 5.84
N LYS A 161 16.41 -14.87 7.07
CA LYS A 161 16.46 -16.08 7.89
C LYS A 161 15.37 -17.10 7.55
N GLY A 162 14.33 -16.73 6.80
CA GLY A 162 13.23 -17.64 6.42
C GLY A 162 11.90 -16.91 6.24
N SER A 163 10.80 -17.60 6.56
CA SER A 163 9.48 -16.98 6.61
C SER A 163 9.28 -16.19 7.90
N VAL A 164 8.45 -15.16 7.82
CA VAL A 164 8.08 -14.29 8.94
C VAL A 164 6.57 -14.36 9.09
N PRO A 165 6.02 -14.80 10.24
CA PRO A 165 4.58 -14.73 10.48
C PRO A 165 4.07 -13.30 10.32
N PHE A 166 2.89 -13.14 9.70
CA PHE A 166 2.20 -11.84 9.67
C PHE A 166 2.04 -11.30 11.09
N ASP A 167 2.08 -9.97 11.25
CA ASP A 167 1.98 -9.26 12.53
C ASP A 167 3.07 -9.59 13.60
N SER A 168 4.02 -10.50 13.33
CA SER A 168 5.11 -10.81 14.27
C SER A 168 6.25 -9.78 14.26
N ARG A 169 6.37 -9.06 13.15
CA ARG A 169 7.33 -7.97 12.91
C ARG A 169 6.63 -6.85 12.14
N PRO A 170 5.64 -6.20 12.77
CA PRO A 170 5.00 -5.07 12.13
C PRO A 170 6.00 -3.93 11.98
N GLY A 171 5.84 -3.12 10.94
CA GLY A 171 6.55 -1.85 10.80
C GLY A 171 6.12 -0.91 11.92
N ASP A 172 7.10 -0.25 12.52
CA ASP A 172 6.93 0.73 13.59
C ASP A 172 7.35 2.14 13.12
N ILE A 173 7.49 3.07 14.06
CA ILE A 173 7.85 4.44 13.72
C ILE A 173 9.27 4.53 13.12
N ASP A 174 10.19 3.64 13.52
CA ASP A 174 11.54 3.60 12.96
C ASP A 174 11.51 3.17 11.50
N ALA A 175 10.60 2.25 11.13
CA ALA A 175 10.36 1.89 9.74
C ALA A 175 9.82 3.06 8.90
N VAL A 176 8.96 3.90 9.48
CA VAL A 176 8.45 5.11 8.81
C VAL A 176 9.58 6.13 8.64
N ASP A 177 10.32 6.43 9.71
CA ASP A 177 11.44 7.38 9.68
C ASP A 177 12.50 6.96 8.66
N TRP A 178 12.79 5.65 8.57
CA TRP A 178 13.69 5.07 7.58
C TRP A 178 13.28 5.38 6.12
N VAL A 179 11.97 5.39 5.83
CA VAL A 179 11.43 5.78 4.52
C VAL A 179 11.51 7.29 4.32
N LEU A 180 11.17 8.08 5.35
CA LEU A 180 11.21 9.54 5.29
C LEU A 180 12.62 10.07 5.01
N GLU A 181 13.65 9.45 5.60
CA GLU A 181 15.05 9.77 5.34
C GLU A 181 15.43 9.54 3.86
N ARG A 182 15.04 8.41 3.28
CA ARG A 182 15.34 8.07 1.86
C ARG A 182 14.62 8.96 0.86
N THR A 183 13.47 9.47 1.25
CA THR A 183 12.66 10.37 0.42
C THR A 183 13.09 11.83 0.56
N LEU A 184 14.08 12.13 1.41
CA LEU A 184 14.70 13.45 1.62
C LEU A 184 13.67 14.54 1.95
N VAL A 185 12.66 14.20 2.75
CA VAL A 185 11.55 15.10 3.07
C VAL A 185 12.02 16.33 3.85
N ALA A 186 12.93 16.12 4.83
CA ALA A 186 13.45 17.19 5.67
C ALA A 186 14.30 18.21 4.90
N ASP A 187 15.00 17.77 3.85
CA ASP A 187 15.88 18.63 3.04
C ASP A 187 15.10 19.51 2.04
N ARG A 188 13.77 19.30 1.92
CA ARG A 188 12.94 19.92 0.89
C ARG A 188 11.65 20.52 1.46
N PRO A 189 11.74 21.50 2.38
CA PRO A 189 10.56 22.08 3.03
C PRO A 189 9.59 22.81 2.07
N ASN A 190 10.06 23.18 0.87
CA ASN A 190 9.25 23.84 -0.16
C ASN A 190 8.48 22.87 -1.07
N ILE A 191 8.55 21.56 -0.79
CA ILE A 191 7.81 20.53 -1.51
C ILE A 191 6.84 19.90 -0.53
N TYR A 192 5.59 19.72 -0.95
CA TYR A 192 4.66 18.88 -0.21
C TYR A 192 4.78 17.42 -0.66
N HIS A 193 4.85 16.47 0.28
CA HIS A 193 5.04 15.05 0.00
C HIS A 193 3.80 14.23 0.38
N TYR A 194 3.24 13.51 -0.60
CA TYR A 194 2.30 12.42 -0.38
C TYR A 194 3.08 11.11 -0.40
N ILE A 195 3.06 10.35 0.69
CA ILE A 195 3.90 9.17 0.87
C ILE A 195 3.03 7.96 1.22
N GLY A 196 2.83 7.05 0.27
CA GLY A 196 2.27 5.73 0.53
C GLY A 196 3.37 4.75 0.94
N ILE A 197 3.27 4.14 2.11
CA ILE A 197 4.25 3.16 2.60
C ILE A 197 3.59 1.79 2.74
N CYS A 198 4.04 0.83 1.94
CA CYS A 198 3.61 -0.57 2.03
C CYS A 198 4.54 -1.35 2.97
N SER A 199 3.99 -1.95 4.03
CA SER A 199 4.71 -2.95 4.82
C SER A 199 4.30 -4.35 4.38
N THR A 200 5.26 -5.23 4.07
CA THR A 200 4.95 -6.62 3.67
C THR A 200 4.50 -7.51 4.84
N THR A 201 4.67 -7.04 6.09
CA THR A 201 4.34 -7.80 7.31
C THR A 201 3.30 -7.10 8.19
N GLY A 202 2.73 -5.98 7.73
CA GLY A 202 1.80 -5.15 8.49
C GLY A 202 2.47 -4.01 9.26
N TRP A 203 1.65 -3.15 9.84
CA TRP A 203 2.01 -1.98 10.64
C TRP A 203 1.56 -2.13 12.08
N ASP A 204 2.28 -1.51 13.01
CA ASP A 204 1.85 -1.36 14.39
C ASP A 204 0.48 -0.67 14.43
N GLN A 205 -0.43 -1.18 15.27
CA GLN A 205 -1.78 -0.63 15.43
C GLN A 205 -1.75 0.86 15.82
N LEU A 206 -0.75 1.27 16.59
CA LEU A 206 -0.59 2.66 17.05
C LEU A 206 -0.31 3.65 15.92
N LEU A 207 0.13 3.17 14.74
CA LEU A 207 0.39 4.02 13.58
C LEU A 207 -0.82 4.16 12.64
N ARG A 208 -1.88 3.37 12.84
CA ARG A 208 -3.01 3.31 11.89
C ARG A 208 -3.96 4.49 12.01
N ASP A 209 -4.11 5.06 13.21
CA ASP A 209 -5.02 6.17 13.46
C ASP A 209 -4.53 7.15 14.56
N PRO A 210 -4.11 8.38 14.21
CA PRO A 210 -3.88 8.87 12.85
C PRO A 210 -2.56 8.35 12.27
N PRO A 211 -2.46 8.15 10.93
CA PRO A 211 -1.20 7.92 10.26
C PRO A 211 -0.18 9.06 10.49
N PRO A 212 1.13 8.75 10.46
CA PRO A 212 2.17 9.77 10.60
C PRO A 212 2.04 10.93 9.61
N ALA A 213 2.34 12.14 10.07
CA ALA A 213 2.30 13.34 9.25
C ALA A 213 3.27 14.39 9.79
N GLY A 214 3.64 15.35 8.94
CA GLY A 214 4.48 16.47 9.33
C GLY A 214 4.16 17.75 8.56
N PRO A 215 4.97 18.80 8.74
CA PRO A 215 4.66 20.13 8.20
C PRO A 215 4.54 20.17 6.67
N ASN A 216 5.33 19.36 5.96
CA ASN A 216 5.38 19.30 4.50
C ASN A 216 5.08 17.90 3.95
N TYR A 217 4.51 17.00 4.74
CA TYR A 217 4.19 15.65 4.27
C TYR A 217 2.98 15.04 4.98
N THR A 218 2.36 14.07 4.30
CA THR A 218 1.39 13.15 4.89
C THR A 218 1.73 11.73 4.47
N VAL A 219 1.57 10.79 5.40
CA VAL A 219 1.77 9.36 5.15
C VAL A 219 0.43 8.66 5.06
N ALA A 220 0.34 7.72 4.13
CA ALA A 220 -0.66 6.66 4.14
C ALA A 220 0.06 5.32 4.28
N LEU A 221 -0.45 4.47 5.17
CA LEU A 221 0.10 3.16 5.45
C LEU A 221 -0.70 2.10 4.72
N VAL A 222 -0.01 1.23 4.01
CA VAL A 222 -0.59 0.13 3.25
C VAL A 222 -0.06 -1.17 3.83
N GLU A 223 -0.95 -2.13 4.07
CA GLU A 223 -0.56 -3.45 4.54
C GLU A 223 -1.40 -4.57 3.91
N PRO A 224 -0.81 -5.75 3.69
CA PRO A 224 -1.56 -6.95 3.38
C PRO A 224 -2.34 -7.37 4.63
N ARG A 225 -3.62 -7.64 4.44
CA ARG A 225 -4.52 -8.19 5.46
C ARG A 225 -5.26 -9.31 4.76
N PRO A 226 -4.81 -10.57 4.89
CA PRO A 226 -5.45 -11.66 4.17
C PRO A 226 -6.97 -11.69 4.37
N PRO A 227 -7.76 -11.77 3.29
CA PRO A 227 -7.36 -12.15 1.94
C PRO A 227 -7.05 -10.95 1.00
N GLY A 228 -6.91 -9.73 1.51
CA GLY A 228 -6.73 -8.51 0.72
C GLY A 228 -5.71 -7.52 1.27
N TRP A 229 -6.00 -6.23 1.07
CA TRP A 229 -5.15 -5.11 1.46
C TRP A 229 -5.94 -4.05 2.22
N MET A 230 -5.28 -3.41 3.18
CA MET A 230 -5.80 -2.26 3.92
C MET A 230 -4.95 -1.02 3.67
N VAL A 231 -5.63 0.12 3.57
CA VAL A 231 -5.02 1.44 3.42
C VAL A 231 -5.50 2.33 4.56
N TYR A 232 -4.57 2.84 5.36
CA TYR A 232 -4.80 3.81 6.41
C TYR A 232 -4.24 5.16 5.96
N ALA A 233 -5.12 6.10 5.65
CA ALA A 233 -4.72 7.43 5.17
C ALA A 233 -5.38 8.52 6.02
N SER A 234 -4.76 9.70 6.05
CA SER A 234 -5.38 10.88 6.66
C SER A 234 -6.75 11.17 6.01
N PRO A 235 -7.76 11.65 6.76
CA PRO A 235 -9.04 12.08 6.19
C PRO A 235 -8.91 13.17 5.11
N ASN A 236 -7.80 13.91 5.11
CA ASN A 236 -7.49 14.95 4.13
C ASN A 236 -6.67 14.42 2.94
N TRP A 237 -6.43 13.11 2.85
CA TRP A 237 -5.74 12.52 1.71
C TRP A 237 -6.58 12.65 0.44
N PRO A 238 -6.05 13.21 -0.66
CA PRO A 238 -6.81 13.41 -1.88
C PRO A 238 -7.30 12.08 -2.46
N LEU A 239 -8.60 11.93 -2.69
CA LEU A 239 -9.20 10.72 -3.25
C LEU A 239 -8.52 10.22 -4.55
N PRO A 240 -8.16 11.09 -5.52
CA PRO A 240 -7.44 10.62 -6.71
C PRO A 240 -6.09 9.98 -6.39
N LEU A 241 -5.39 10.46 -5.35
CA LEU A 241 -4.12 9.89 -4.91
C LEU A 241 -4.32 8.63 -4.06
N LEU A 242 -5.43 8.52 -3.31
CA LEU A 242 -5.73 7.32 -2.54
C LEU A 242 -5.79 6.07 -3.44
N ALA A 243 -6.43 6.22 -4.61
CA ALA A 243 -6.49 5.15 -5.60
C ALA A 243 -5.11 4.67 -6.09
N THR A 244 -4.09 5.54 -6.06
CA THR A 244 -2.73 5.21 -6.50
C THR A 244 -1.96 4.33 -5.52
N ILE A 245 -2.26 4.41 -4.23
CA ILE A 245 -1.58 3.62 -3.19
C ILE A 245 -2.38 2.39 -2.77
N GLU A 246 -3.58 2.23 -3.32
CA GLU A 246 -4.36 1.02 -3.18
C GLU A 246 -3.78 -0.05 -4.13
N PRO A 247 -3.27 -1.19 -3.64
CA PRO A 247 -2.73 -2.23 -4.52
C PRO A 247 -3.83 -2.95 -5.30
N GLU A 248 -5.03 -3.04 -4.73
CA GLU A 248 -6.11 -3.86 -5.26
C GLU A 248 -7.19 -3.00 -5.95
N ASP A 249 -7.68 -3.43 -7.12
CA ASP A 249 -8.75 -2.69 -7.78
C ASP A 249 -10.13 -2.92 -7.12
N GLY A 250 -11.08 -2.03 -7.39
CA GLY A 250 -12.41 -2.09 -6.78
C GLY A 250 -13.22 -3.33 -7.18
N GLU A 251 -13.02 -3.87 -8.38
CA GLU A 251 -13.75 -5.07 -8.85
C GLU A 251 -13.21 -6.34 -8.18
N SER A 252 -11.90 -6.42 -7.96
CA SER A 252 -11.27 -7.48 -7.16
C SER A 252 -11.79 -7.47 -5.72
N LYS A 253 -11.92 -6.28 -5.10
CA LYS A 253 -12.53 -6.16 -3.75
C LYS A 253 -13.98 -6.63 -3.72
N LYS A 254 -14.78 -6.25 -4.72
CA LYS A 254 -16.17 -6.71 -4.85
C LYS A 254 -16.26 -8.22 -5.00
N ARG A 255 -15.45 -8.81 -5.90
CA ARG A 255 -15.41 -10.27 -6.12
C ARG A 255 -15.02 -11.02 -4.85
N ARG A 256 -14.03 -10.52 -4.10
CA ARG A 256 -13.66 -11.13 -2.81
C ARG A 256 -14.80 -11.04 -1.81
N ALA A 257 -15.41 -9.88 -1.63
CA ALA A 257 -16.55 -9.72 -0.71
C ALA A 257 -17.74 -10.62 -1.11
N GLU A 258 -18.01 -10.76 -2.41
CA GLU A 258 -19.04 -11.66 -2.92
C GLU A 258 -18.69 -13.13 -2.61
N SER A 259 -17.45 -13.54 -2.87
CA SER A 259 -16.97 -14.89 -2.56
C SER A 259 -17.10 -15.19 -1.06
N THR A 260 -16.63 -14.28 -0.20
CA THR A 260 -16.73 -14.40 1.26
C THR A 260 -18.17 -14.51 1.73
N LEU A 261 -19.08 -13.73 1.16
CA LEU A 261 -20.51 -13.80 1.49
C LEU A 261 -21.12 -15.15 1.08
N ARG A 262 -20.79 -15.64 -0.13
CA ARG A 262 -21.33 -16.88 -0.67
C ARG A 262 -20.79 -18.12 0.03
N SER A 263 -19.57 -18.06 0.57
CA SER A 263 -18.93 -19.16 1.30
C SER A 263 -19.13 -19.09 2.82
N SER A 264 -20.03 -18.23 3.31
CA SER A 264 -20.29 -18.06 4.74
C SER A 264 -21.18 -19.18 5.27
N ASP A 265 -20.62 -20.02 6.15
CA ASP A 265 -21.33 -21.09 6.85
C ASP A 265 -22.55 -20.56 7.64
N GLU A 266 -22.48 -19.31 8.11
CA GLU A 266 -23.59 -18.64 8.81
C GLU A 266 -24.86 -18.49 7.95
N LEU A 267 -24.71 -18.58 6.62
CA LEU A 267 -25.80 -18.51 5.64
C LEU A 267 -26.14 -19.88 5.03
N ASP A 268 -25.64 -20.99 5.57
CA ASP A 268 -26.00 -22.32 5.05
C ASP A 268 -27.42 -22.71 5.44
N ALA A 269 -27.78 -22.51 6.70
CA ALA A 269 -29.05 -22.93 7.27
C ALA A 269 -30.18 -21.90 7.02
N PRO A 270 -31.44 -22.34 6.81
CA PRO A 270 -32.58 -21.44 6.74
C PRO A 270 -32.74 -20.61 8.02
N GLY A 271 -32.74 -19.29 7.90
CA GLY A 271 -32.77 -18.36 9.02
C GLY A 271 -31.38 -17.95 9.56
N GLY A 272 -30.30 -18.50 9.00
CA GLY A 272 -28.93 -18.06 9.27
C GLY A 272 -28.71 -16.59 8.89
N LEU A 273 -27.79 -15.94 9.59
CA LEU A 273 -27.53 -14.50 9.46
C LEU A 273 -26.04 -14.21 9.55
N LEU A 274 -25.61 -13.19 8.81
CA LEU A 274 -24.25 -12.64 8.83
C LEU A 274 -24.34 -11.12 8.98
N LEU A 275 -23.58 -10.54 9.91
CA LEU A 275 -23.52 -9.07 10.00
C LEU A 275 -22.73 -8.52 8.80
N VAL A 276 -23.17 -7.37 8.25
CA VAL A 276 -22.43 -6.73 7.15
C VAL A 276 -21.04 -6.25 7.61
N GLU A 277 -20.91 -5.88 8.88
CA GLU A 277 -19.62 -5.57 9.51
C GLU A 277 -18.70 -6.80 9.56
N GLU A 278 -19.23 -7.97 9.96
CA GLU A 278 -18.47 -9.23 9.92
C GLU A 278 -18.06 -9.62 8.49
N LEU A 279 -18.93 -9.38 7.49
CA LEU A 279 -18.56 -9.56 6.09
C LEU A 279 -17.42 -8.62 5.69
N ALA A 280 -17.50 -7.34 6.06
CA ALA A 280 -16.48 -6.34 5.76
C ALA A 280 -15.12 -6.74 6.37
N ASP A 281 -15.12 -7.19 7.62
CA ASP A 281 -13.93 -7.66 8.32
C ASP A 281 -13.35 -8.93 7.67
N LYS A 282 -14.18 -9.95 7.42
CA LYS A 282 -13.76 -11.21 6.80
C LYS A 282 -13.23 -11.01 5.37
N ALA A 283 -13.84 -10.10 4.61
CA ALA A 283 -13.44 -9.79 3.24
C ALA A 283 -12.36 -8.71 3.15
N VAL A 284 -12.01 -8.05 4.27
CA VAL A 284 -11.03 -6.96 4.32
C VAL A 284 -11.40 -5.87 3.29
N VAL A 285 -12.60 -5.34 3.43
CA VAL A 285 -13.14 -4.26 2.60
C VAL A 285 -13.85 -3.22 3.46
N PRO A 286 -13.99 -1.96 2.99
CA PRO A 286 -14.83 -0.98 3.66
C PRO A 286 -16.27 -1.45 3.83
N TYR A 287 -16.89 -1.08 4.95
CA TYR A 287 -18.27 -1.44 5.28
C TYR A 287 -19.26 -1.08 4.16
N GLU A 288 -19.10 0.10 3.56
CA GLU A 288 -19.95 0.59 2.47
C GLU A 288 -19.91 -0.35 1.26
N LEU A 289 -18.73 -0.88 0.94
CA LEU A 289 -18.54 -1.83 -0.16
C LEU A 289 -19.13 -3.19 0.18
N ALA A 290 -18.94 -3.70 1.41
CA ALA A 290 -19.58 -4.93 1.86
C ALA A 290 -21.11 -4.83 1.81
N LEU A 291 -21.68 -3.68 2.19
CA LEU A 291 -23.12 -3.42 2.12
C LEU A 291 -23.64 -3.37 0.68
N GLU A 292 -22.91 -2.71 -0.22
CA GLU A 292 -23.22 -2.70 -1.66
C GLU A 292 -23.25 -4.13 -2.21
N VAL A 293 -22.20 -4.91 -1.97
CA VAL A 293 -22.07 -6.29 -2.43
C VAL A 293 -23.19 -7.17 -1.87
N ALA A 294 -23.48 -7.06 -0.56
CA ALA A 294 -24.56 -7.80 0.07
C ALA A 294 -25.92 -7.54 -0.58
N ARG A 295 -26.22 -6.27 -0.92
CA ARG A 295 -27.45 -5.90 -1.61
C ARG A 295 -27.50 -6.49 -3.02
N ASN A 296 -26.43 -6.34 -3.78
CA ASN A 296 -26.34 -6.88 -5.14
C ASN A 296 -26.51 -8.41 -5.15
N VAL A 297 -25.90 -9.13 -4.20
CA VAL A 297 -26.07 -10.58 -4.09
C VAL A 297 -27.49 -10.96 -3.71
N ALA A 298 -28.13 -10.26 -2.76
CA ALA A 298 -29.51 -10.53 -2.37
C ALA A 298 -30.55 -10.18 -3.45
N GLU A 299 -30.26 -9.22 -4.33
CA GLU A 299 -31.09 -8.93 -5.51
C GLU A 299 -31.06 -10.09 -6.52
N ASN A 300 -29.93 -10.78 -6.61
CA ASN A 300 -29.72 -11.89 -7.54
C ASN A 300 -29.99 -13.29 -6.92
N ASP A 301 -30.06 -13.39 -5.60
CA ASP A 301 -30.38 -14.61 -4.86
C ASP A 301 -31.67 -14.42 -4.02
N PRO A 302 -32.82 -14.91 -4.52
CA PRO A 302 -34.10 -14.77 -3.82
C PRO A 302 -34.16 -15.43 -2.44
N SER A 303 -33.21 -16.31 -2.10
CA SER A 303 -33.12 -16.94 -0.78
C SER A 303 -32.55 -15.99 0.28
N LEU A 304 -31.87 -14.92 -0.12
CA LEU A 304 -31.27 -13.95 0.77
C LEU A 304 -32.14 -12.69 0.92
N VAL A 305 -31.91 -11.96 2.01
CA VAL A 305 -32.45 -10.61 2.24
C VAL A 305 -31.45 -9.80 3.04
N VAL A 306 -31.31 -8.52 2.69
CA VAL A 306 -30.55 -7.54 3.48
C VAL A 306 -31.54 -6.67 4.25
N GLU A 307 -31.40 -6.61 5.56
CA GLU A 307 -32.30 -5.84 6.43
C GLU A 307 -31.57 -5.25 7.64
N LYS A 308 -32.22 -4.29 8.30
CA LYS A 308 -31.69 -3.66 9.52
C LYS A 308 -32.33 -4.29 10.75
N VAL A 309 -31.53 -4.86 11.64
CA VAL A 309 -31.97 -5.48 12.90
C VAL A 309 -31.22 -4.84 14.06
N GLN A 310 -31.96 -4.27 15.01
CA GLN A 310 -31.39 -3.65 16.22
C GLN A 310 -30.30 -2.60 15.97
N GLY A 311 -30.34 -1.91 14.83
CA GLY A 311 -29.33 -0.90 14.48
C GLY A 311 -28.28 -1.37 13.49
N SER A 312 -28.07 -2.68 13.36
CA SER A 312 -27.06 -3.28 12.48
C SER A 312 -27.66 -3.77 11.16
N MET A 313 -26.89 -3.67 10.08
CA MET A 313 -27.26 -4.27 8.81
C MET A 313 -26.84 -5.75 8.80
N ILE A 314 -27.76 -6.63 8.40
CA ILE A 314 -27.52 -8.07 8.31
C ILE A 314 -27.88 -8.59 6.93
N VAL A 315 -27.21 -9.66 6.51
CA VAL A 315 -27.66 -10.56 5.45
C VAL A 315 -28.30 -11.77 6.12
N ARG A 316 -29.51 -12.15 5.72
CA ARG A 316 -30.23 -13.29 6.30
C ARG A 316 -30.74 -14.22 5.22
N LYS A 317 -30.62 -15.53 5.45
CA LYS A 317 -31.26 -16.55 4.62
C LYS A 317 -32.73 -16.73 5.03
N LYS A 318 -33.64 -16.65 4.07
CA LYS A 318 -35.07 -16.85 4.30
C LYS A 318 -35.33 -18.27 4.79
N ARG A 319 -36.25 -18.42 5.73
CA ARG A 319 -36.79 -19.73 6.10
C ARG A 319 -37.65 -20.22 4.94
N GLY A 320 -37.35 -21.39 4.38
CA GLY A 320 -38.20 -22.02 3.37
C GLY A 320 -39.65 -22.09 3.89
N LYS A 321 -40.62 -21.80 3.02
CA LYS A 321 -42.04 -22.00 3.34
C LYS A 321 -42.38 -23.48 3.36
#